data_AF-A0A968J0M5-F1
#
_entry.id   AF-A0A968J0M5-F1
#
_cell.length_a   1.000
_cell.length_b   1.000
_cell.length_c   1.000
_cell.angle_alpha   90.00
_cell.angle_beta   90.00
_cell.angle_gamma   90.00
#
_symmetry.space_group_name_H-M   'P 1'
#
loop_
_entity.id
_entity.type
_entity.pdbx_description
1 polymer ?
#
loop_
_entity_poly.entity_id
_entity_poly.type
_entity_poly.pdbx_seq_one_letter_code
_entity_poly.pdbx_strand_id
1 'polypeptide(L)'
;SLSLLWFPLIKKIIATQFKKGDRLIITIDRTQWKANNISMASIIWKKRALPIYWLLLSKKGSSNFYEQVATIRPVLKLLKEYNLEGSQANQQRLTNLILLIAFAYTASCLKGLKIKNTGLTEYINRLKIEGKNRPRHSYFWTGLYGTTWILSMDICWVWVEKLMKTAINKLPFYLRGLQAMERIQSIT
;
A
#
# COMPACT_ATOMS: atom_id res chain seq x y z
N SER A 1 32.50 6.02 13.98
CA SER A 1 31.05 6.09 13.69
C SER A 1 30.82 5.95 12.19
N LEU A 2 29.61 5.55 11.77
CA LEU A 2 29.25 5.37 10.36
C LEU A 2 29.67 6.55 9.46
N SER A 3 29.50 7.78 9.94
CA SER A 3 29.88 9.00 9.24
C SER A 3 31.39 9.18 9.03
N LEU A 4 32.24 8.61 9.89
CA LEU A 4 33.70 8.76 9.79
C LEU A 4 34.31 7.83 8.74
N LEU A 5 33.73 6.64 8.55
CA LEU A 5 34.23 5.65 7.60
C LEU A 5 33.48 5.69 6.27
N TRP A 6 32.14 5.67 6.31
CA TRP A 6 31.32 5.47 5.13
C TRP A 6 31.25 6.72 4.25
N PHE A 7 31.13 7.91 4.85
CA PHE A 7 30.97 9.15 4.07
C PHE A 7 32.17 9.50 3.19
N PRO A 8 33.43 9.41 3.68
CA PRO A 8 34.59 9.62 2.82
C PRO A 8 34.67 8.60 1.68
N LEU A 9 34.36 7.33 1.97
CA LEU A 9 34.39 6.25 0.99
C LEU A 9 33.35 6.47 -0.11
N ILE A 10 32.08 6.68 0.27
CA ILE A 10 31.01 6.90 -0.71
C ILE A 10 31.23 8.19 -1.50
N LYS A 11 31.76 9.25 -0.88
CA LYS A 11 32.13 10.49 -1.59
C LYS A 11 33.19 10.22 -2.65
N LYS A 12 34.21 9.42 -2.33
CA LYS A 12 35.27 9.03 -3.27
C LYS A 12 34.70 8.17 -4.40
N ILE A 13 33.86 7.18 -4.09
CA ILE A 13 33.19 6.36 -5.11
C ILE A 13 32.39 7.24 -6.06
N ILE A 14 31.53 8.12 -5.55
CA ILE A 14 30.70 9.00 -6.37
C ILE A 14 31.57 9.92 -7.23
N ALA A 15 32.62 10.53 -6.67
CA ALA A 15 33.53 11.41 -7.41
C ALA A 15 34.34 10.68 -8.50
N THR A 16 34.61 9.38 -8.34
CA THR A 16 35.28 8.58 -9.40
C THR A 16 34.35 8.18 -10.53
N GLN A 17 33.05 8.05 -10.25
CA GLN A 17 32.08 7.50 -11.21
C GLN A 17 31.23 8.57 -11.90
N PHE A 18 31.08 9.74 -11.29
CA PHE A 18 30.23 10.82 -11.77
C PHE A 18 31.00 12.13 -11.80
N LYS A 19 30.78 12.94 -12.83
CA LYS A 19 31.29 14.30 -12.93
C LYS A 19 30.39 15.24 -12.13
N LYS A 20 30.96 16.35 -11.65
CA LYS A 20 30.16 17.42 -11.06
C LYS A 20 29.16 17.94 -12.09
N GLY A 21 27.93 18.18 -11.66
CA GLY A 21 26.82 18.55 -12.55
C GLY A 21 26.09 17.38 -13.21
N ASP A 22 26.60 16.14 -13.12
CA ASP A 22 25.86 14.97 -13.59
C ASP A 22 24.54 14.81 -12.83
N ARG A 23 23.51 14.35 -13.54
CA ARG A 23 22.21 14.04 -12.95
C ARG A 23 22.30 12.73 -12.17
N LEU A 24 22.07 12.79 -10.86
CA LEU A 24 22.07 11.60 -9.99
C LEU A 24 20.65 11.18 -9.66
N ILE A 25 20.36 9.89 -9.76
CA ILE A 25 19.08 9.32 -9.34
C ILE A 25 19.23 8.79 -7.93
N ILE A 26 18.48 9.36 -7.00
CA ILE A 26 18.42 8.93 -5.61
C ILE A 26 17.12 8.17 -5.39
N THR A 27 17.21 7.02 -4.73
CA THR A 27 16.06 6.27 -4.23
C THR A 27 16.06 6.32 -2.72
N ILE A 28 14.89 6.56 -2.14
CA ILE A 28 14.67 6.50 -0.70
C ILE A 28 13.73 5.33 -0.47
N ASP A 29 14.14 4.43 0.40
CA ASP A 29 13.31 3.29 0.78
C ASP A 29 13.27 3.15 2.30
N ARG A 30 12.12 2.66 2.79
CA ARG A 30 11.92 2.36 4.21
C ARG A 30 11.59 0.89 4.32
N THR A 31 12.46 0.14 4.97
CA THR A 31 12.31 -1.30 5.18
C THR A 31 12.24 -1.66 6.65
N GLN A 32 11.49 -2.71 6.97
CA GLN A 32 11.44 -3.26 8.32
C GLN A 32 12.16 -4.60 8.31
N TRP A 33 13.31 -4.65 8.99
CA TRP A 33 14.13 -5.84 9.10
C TRP A 33 14.08 -6.40 10.53
N LYS A 34 13.24 -7.42 10.73
CA LYS A 34 12.91 -7.96 12.06
C LYS A 34 12.42 -6.84 13.00
N ALA A 35 13.19 -6.56 14.06
CA ALA A 35 12.90 -5.53 15.04
C ALA A 35 13.38 -4.13 14.62
N ASN A 36 14.23 -4.03 13.60
CA ASN A 36 14.87 -2.79 13.19
C ASN A 36 14.09 -2.14 12.05
N ASN A 37 13.70 -0.88 12.23
CA ASN A 37 13.09 -0.08 11.19
C ASN A 37 14.16 0.81 10.57
N ILE A 38 14.40 0.66 9.27
CA ILE A 38 15.52 1.32 8.58
C ILE A 38 14.95 2.23 7.50
N SER A 39 15.29 3.50 7.58
CA SER A 39 15.09 4.49 6.53
C SER A 39 16.41 4.69 5.81
N MET A 40 16.47 4.43 4.50
CA MET A 40 17.71 4.43 3.72
C MET A 40 17.56 5.30 2.47
N ALA A 41 18.60 6.07 2.19
CA ALA A 41 18.76 6.80 0.94
C ALA A 41 19.96 6.23 0.19
N SER A 42 19.74 5.90 -1.08
CA SER A 42 20.70 5.21 -1.95
C SER A 42 20.78 5.91 -3.29
N ILE A 43 21.96 5.87 -3.92
CA ILE A 43 22.13 6.29 -5.31
C ILE A 43 21.95 5.09 -6.23
N ILE A 44 21.24 5.29 -7.34
CA ILE A 44 21.13 4.27 -8.39
C ILE A 44 22.33 4.38 -9.33
N TRP A 45 23.12 3.32 -9.38
CA TRP A 45 24.30 3.21 -10.23
C TRP A 45 24.36 1.85 -10.89
N LYS A 46 24.48 1.81 -12.23
CA LYS A 46 24.50 0.57 -13.04
C LYS A 46 23.37 -0.42 -12.66
N LYS A 47 22.14 0.11 -12.50
CA LYS A 47 20.94 -0.64 -12.06
C LYS A 47 21.03 -1.25 -10.65
N ARG A 48 21.93 -0.76 -9.80
CA ARG A 48 22.08 -1.17 -8.40
C ARG A 48 21.88 0.02 -7.47
N ALA A 49 21.23 -0.22 -6.32
CA ALA A 49 21.10 0.78 -5.27
C ALA A 49 22.32 0.70 -4.34
N LEU A 50 23.13 1.77 -4.33
CA LEU A 50 24.28 1.89 -3.44
C LEU A 50 23.90 2.80 -2.25
N PRO A 51 23.90 2.30 -1.00
CA PRO A 51 23.45 3.07 0.15
C PRO A 51 24.37 4.25 0.43
N ILE A 52 23.81 5.45 0.54
CA ILE A 52 24.55 6.65 0.94
C ILE A 52 24.45 6.84 2.44
N TYR A 53 23.23 6.77 2.97
CA TYR A 53 22.95 6.97 4.38
C TYR A 53 21.74 6.18 4.81
N TRP A 54 21.74 5.75 6.07
CA TRP A 54 20.60 5.07 6.68
C TRP A 54 20.45 5.49 8.14
N LEU A 55 19.21 5.46 8.59
CA LEU A 55 18.82 5.82 9.95
C LEU A 55 17.98 4.69 10.54
N LEU A 56 18.38 4.22 11.72
CA LEU A 56 17.61 3.29 12.52
C LEU A 56 16.52 4.07 13.24
N LEU A 57 15.26 3.85 12.87
CA LEU A 57 14.11 4.48 13.49
C LEU A 57 13.79 3.75 14.80
N SER A 58 13.60 4.51 15.87
CA SER A 58 13.31 3.99 17.22
C SER A 58 11.91 3.37 17.35
N LYS A 59 11.06 3.50 16.33
CA LYS A 59 9.68 3.03 16.32
C LYS A 59 9.43 2.01 15.21
N LYS A 60 8.51 1.09 15.46
CA LYS A 60 8.00 0.16 14.43
C LYS A 60 7.01 0.89 13.52
N GLY A 61 6.96 0.49 12.24
CA GLY A 61 5.98 1.02 11.28
C GLY A 61 6.47 2.23 10.48
N SER A 62 5.59 3.21 10.25
CA SER A 62 5.81 4.33 9.33
C SER A 62 6.81 5.36 9.87
N SER A 63 7.66 5.93 9.00
CA SER A 63 8.44 7.11 9.34
C SER A 63 7.57 8.37 9.39
N ASN A 64 7.93 9.35 10.22
CA ASN A 64 7.32 10.68 10.18
C ASN A 64 8.14 11.64 9.29
N PHE A 65 7.62 12.84 9.06
CA PHE A 65 8.28 13.86 8.25
C PHE A 65 9.69 14.19 8.77
N TYR A 66 9.86 14.41 10.07
CA TYR A 66 11.16 14.75 10.67
C TYR A 66 12.21 13.65 10.48
N GLU A 67 11.83 12.38 10.62
CA GLU A 67 12.70 11.22 10.40
C GLU A 67 13.10 11.08 8.92
N GLN A 68 12.18 11.36 8.00
CA GLN A 68 12.48 11.40 6.57
C GLN A 68 13.46 12.53 6.25
N VAL A 69 13.19 13.74 6.75
CA VAL A 69 14.11 14.89 6.60
C VAL A 69 15.48 14.58 7.20
N ALA A 70 15.55 13.94 8.38
CA ALA A 70 16.80 13.55 9.02
C ALA A 70 17.58 12.50 8.20
N THR A 71 16.90 11.63 7.46
CA THR A 71 17.52 10.67 6.53
C THR A 71 18.04 11.36 5.27
N ILE A 72 17.28 12.31 4.71
CA ILE A 72 17.55 12.94 3.41
C ILE A 72 18.61 14.04 3.52
N ARG A 73 18.59 14.83 4.60
CA ARG A 73 19.45 16.01 4.76
C ARG A 73 20.96 15.71 4.63
N PRO A 74 21.52 14.62 5.21
CA PRO A 74 22.92 14.27 5.01
C PRO A 74 23.26 13.95 3.55
N VAL A 75 22.35 13.30 2.84
CA VAL A 75 22.52 12.94 1.42
C VAL A 75 22.56 14.19 0.55
N LEU A 76 21.62 15.13 0.76
CA LEU A 76 21.60 16.40 0.03
C LEU A 76 22.88 17.21 0.29
N LYS A 77 23.36 17.25 1.55
CA LYS A 77 24.60 17.93 1.91
C LYS A 77 25.82 17.31 1.23
N LEU A 78 25.87 15.97 1.14
CA LEU A 78 26.94 15.24 0.48
C LEU A 78 26.97 15.48 -1.03
N LEU A 79 25.79 15.57 -1.65
CA LEU A 79 25.61 15.64 -3.11
C LEU A 79 25.34 17.05 -3.64
N LYS A 80 25.59 18.09 -2.85
CA LYS A 80 25.32 19.50 -3.20
C LYS A 80 25.98 19.98 -4.51
N GLU A 81 27.03 19.29 -4.97
CA GLU A 81 27.79 19.62 -6.20
C GLU A 81 27.27 18.89 -7.45
N TYR A 82 26.21 18.10 -7.30
CA TYR A 82 25.58 17.32 -8.36
C TYR A 82 24.16 17.82 -8.62
N ASN A 83 23.65 17.56 -9.82
CA ASN A 83 22.28 17.93 -10.15
C ASN A 83 21.32 16.87 -9.57
N LEU A 84 20.59 17.27 -8.54
CA LEU A 84 19.56 16.46 -7.88
C LEU A 84 18.14 16.84 -8.34
N GLU A 85 18.03 17.83 -9.22
CA GLU A 85 16.76 18.35 -9.70
C GLU A 85 16.18 17.40 -10.77
N GLY A 86 14.97 16.92 -10.50
CA GLY A 86 14.23 16.06 -11.42
C GLY A 86 13.85 14.74 -10.77
N SER A 87 12.68 14.72 -10.15
CA SER A 87 11.97 13.47 -9.89
C SER A 87 11.62 12.81 -11.24
N GLN A 88 11.77 11.49 -11.34
CA GLN A 88 11.18 10.71 -12.43
C GLN A 88 9.65 10.61 -12.30
N ALA A 89 9.07 11.18 -11.24
CA ALA A 89 7.62 11.28 -11.08
C ALA A 89 7.04 12.22 -12.15
N ASN A 90 6.34 11.62 -13.11
CA ASN A 90 5.56 12.36 -14.09
C ASN A 90 4.29 12.87 -13.41
N GLN A 91 4.13 14.20 -13.32
CA GLN A 91 3.00 14.83 -12.66
C GLN A 91 1.66 14.41 -13.28
N GLN A 92 1.55 14.34 -14.61
CA GLN A 92 0.35 13.87 -15.28
C GLN A 92 0.01 12.42 -14.93
N ARG A 93 1.01 11.53 -14.91
CA ARG A 93 0.81 10.12 -14.51
C ARG A 93 0.36 10.02 -13.06
N LEU A 94 0.95 10.81 -12.16
CA LEU A 94 0.55 10.85 -10.76
C LEU A 94 -0.89 11.37 -10.61
N THR A 95 -1.23 12.47 -11.28
CA THR A 95 -2.59 13.02 -11.27
C THR A 95 -3.60 12.01 -11.81
N ASN A 96 -3.31 11.36 -12.95
CA ASN A 96 -4.17 10.33 -13.52
C ASN A 96 -4.35 9.15 -12.55
N LEU A 97 -3.29 8.71 -11.88
CA LEU A 97 -3.36 7.65 -10.89
C LEU A 97 -4.20 8.05 -9.66
N ILE A 98 -4.00 9.26 -9.14
CA ILE A 98 -4.81 9.79 -8.03
C ILE A 98 -6.28 9.89 -8.42
N LEU A 99 -6.58 10.35 -9.64
CA LEU A 99 -7.94 10.42 -10.16
C LEU A 99 -8.57 9.03 -10.29
N LEU A 100 -7.85 8.04 -10.81
CA LEU A 100 -8.31 6.65 -10.87
C LEU A 100 -8.61 6.09 -9.47
N ILE A 101 -7.71 6.33 -8.50
CA ILE A 101 -7.93 5.94 -7.10
C ILE A 101 -9.17 6.64 -6.54
N ALA A 102 -9.35 7.93 -6.81
CA ALA A 102 -10.50 8.71 -6.34
C ALA A 102 -11.81 8.19 -6.93
N PHE A 103 -11.86 7.88 -8.22
CA PHE A 103 -13.04 7.28 -8.86
C PHE A 103 -13.35 5.90 -8.29
N ALA A 104 -12.35 5.02 -8.18
CA ALA A 104 -12.53 3.67 -7.63
C ALA A 104 -12.98 3.71 -6.15
N TYR A 105 -12.40 4.63 -5.36
CA TYR A 105 -12.77 4.84 -3.96
C TYR A 105 -14.21 5.34 -3.84
N THR A 106 -14.59 6.33 -4.65
CA THR A 106 -15.94 6.90 -4.66
C THR A 106 -16.97 5.85 -5.09
N ALA A 107 -16.71 5.12 -6.17
CA ALA A 107 -17.58 4.03 -6.62
C ALA A 107 -17.76 2.96 -5.54
N SER A 108 -16.67 2.53 -4.90
CA SER A 108 -16.72 1.56 -3.79
C SER A 108 -17.49 2.10 -2.58
N CYS A 109 -17.35 3.38 -2.24
CA CYS A 109 -18.13 4.02 -1.18
C CYS A 109 -19.62 4.02 -1.49
N LEU A 110 -20.02 4.39 -2.70
CA LEU A 110 -21.42 4.40 -3.13
C LEU A 110 -22.02 3.00 -3.08
N LYS A 111 -21.29 1.98 -3.58
CA LYS A 111 -21.71 0.57 -3.46
C LYS A 111 -21.88 0.14 -2.01
N GLY A 112 -20.91 0.46 -1.15
CA GLY A 112 -20.98 0.13 0.28
C GLY A 112 -22.15 0.80 1.00
N LEU A 113 -22.54 2.01 0.59
CA LEU A 113 -23.72 2.69 1.09
C LEU A 113 -25.01 1.98 0.67
N LYS A 114 -25.14 1.62 -0.62
CA LYS A 114 -26.28 0.84 -1.13
C LYS A 114 -26.43 -0.49 -0.39
N ILE A 115 -25.32 -1.22 -0.24
CA ILE A 115 -25.27 -2.50 0.49
C ILE A 115 -25.72 -2.32 1.93
N LYS A 116 -25.26 -1.27 2.62
CA LYS A 116 -25.69 -0.99 3.99
C LYS A 116 -27.20 -0.80 4.10
N ASN A 117 -27.82 -0.13 3.14
CA ASN A 117 -29.26 0.10 3.15
C ASN A 117 -30.09 -1.18 2.97
N THR A 118 -29.50 -2.28 2.46
CA THR A 118 -30.19 -3.58 2.35
C THR A 118 -30.23 -4.39 3.65
N GLY A 119 -29.43 -4.02 4.65
CA GLY A 119 -29.25 -4.83 5.87
C GLY A 119 -28.35 -6.06 5.70
N LEU A 120 -27.93 -6.42 4.48
CA LEU A 120 -27.14 -7.63 4.18
C LEU A 120 -25.64 -7.51 4.51
N THR A 121 -25.23 -6.47 5.23
CA THR A 121 -23.81 -6.20 5.54
C THR A 121 -23.11 -7.29 6.34
N GLU A 122 -23.86 -8.14 7.06
CA GLU A 122 -23.29 -9.27 7.82
C GLU A 122 -22.69 -10.38 6.94
N TYR A 123 -23.19 -10.53 5.71
CA TYR A 123 -22.68 -11.51 4.75
C TYR A 123 -21.32 -11.12 4.17
N ILE A 124 -20.99 -9.83 4.21
CA ILE A 124 -19.73 -9.28 3.68
C ILE A 124 -18.76 -8.96 4.81
N ASN A 125 -19.26 -8.36 5.90
CA ASN A 125 -18.44 -7.81 6.97
C ASN A 125 -18.94 -8.26 8.35
N ARG A 126 -18.02 -8.39 9.30
CA ARG A 126 -18.40 -8.48 10.72
C ARG A 126 -18.98 -7.12 11.19
N LEU A 127 -20.23 -7.13 11.65
CA LEU A 127 -20.99 -5.91 11.95
C LEU A 127 -20.45 -5.06 13.12
N LYS A 128 -19.98 -5.70 14.20
CA LYS A 128 -19.52 -4.99 15.43
C LYS A 128 -18.18 -5.52 15.95
N ILE A 129 -17.48 -4.66 16.66
CA ILE A 129 -16.43 -5.03 17.60
C ILE A 129 -17.10 -4.98 18.99
N GLU A 130 -16.95 -6.02 19.81
CA GLU A 130 -17.48 -6.03 21.17
C GLU A 130 -17.02 -4.77 21.94
N GLY A 131 -17.95 -4.10 22.62
CA GLY A 131 -17.68 -2.88 23.38
C GLY A 131 -17.55 -1.58 22.56
N LYS A 132 -17.85 -1.56 21.25
CA LYS A 132 -17.82 -0.31 20.44
C LYS A 132 -19.14 -0.04 19.72
N ASN A 133 -19.59 1.22 19.78
CA ASN A 133 -20.81 1.72 19.10
C ASN A 133 -20.61 2.03 17.61
N ARG A 134 -19.39 1.95 17.08
CA ARG A 134 -19.08 2.24 15.68
C ARG A 134 -18.91 0.95 14.85
N PRO A 135 -19.33 0.95 13.57
CA PRO A 135 -19.11 -0.18 12.68
C PRO A 135 -17.61 -0.45 12.50
N ARG A 136 -17.26 -1.72 12.31
CA ARG A 136 -15.87 -2.19 12.17
C ARG A 136 -15.20 -1.70 10.88
N HIS A 137 -15.98 -1.54 9.81
CA HIS A 137 -15.49 -1.31 8.46
C HIS A 137 -16.18 -0.09 7.84
N SER A 138 -15.43 0.65 7.00
CA SER A 138 -15.93 1.82 6.26
C SER A 138 -16.80 1.39 5.07
N TYR A 139 -17.59 2.33 4.52
CA TYR A 139 -18.38 2.06 3.31
C TYR A 139 -17.50 1.67 2.11
N PHE A 140 -16.32 2.28 1.97
CA PHE A 140 -15.32 1.84 1.01
C PHE A 140 -15.03 0.35 1.15
N TRP A 141 -14.73 -0.11 2.37
CA TRP A 141 -14.38 -1.51 2.64
C TRP A 141 -15.56 -2.44 2.32
N THR A 142 -16.76 -2.09 2.77
CA THR A 142 -17.99 -2.85 2.48
C THR A 142 -18.23 -3.00 0.98
N GLY A 143 -18.14 -1.91 0.21
CA GLY A 143 -18.39 -1.94 -1.22
C GLY A 143 -17.31 -2.66 -2.02
N LEU A 144 -16.04 -2.49 -1.62
CA LEU A 144 -14.92 -3.22 -2.20
C LEU A 144 -15.09 -4.72 -1.95
N TYR A 145 -15.24 -5.12 -0.68
CA TYR A 145 -15.37 -6.53 -0.32
C TYR A 145 -16.61 -7.19 -0.92
N GLY A 146 -17.75 -6.50 -0.94
CA GLY A 146 -18.97 -6.98 -1.58
C GLY A 146 -18.75 -7.26 -3.06
N THR A 147 -18.09 -6.35 -3.78
CA THR A 147 -17.76 -6.53 -5.20
C THR A 147 -16.78 -7.69 -5.40
N THR A 148 -15.73 -7.79 -4.58
CA THR A 148 -14.76 -8.89 -4.68
C THR A 148 -15.37 -10.23 -4.33
N TRP A 149 -16.34 -10.28 -3.42
CA TRP A 149 -17.03 -11.52 -3.05
C TRP A 149 -17.83 -12.07 -4.23
N ILE A 150 -18.61 -11.21 -4.90
CA ILE A 150 -19.37 -11.56 -6.11
C ILE A 150 -18.42 -12.08 -7.19
N LEU A 151 -17.36 -11.33 -7.52
CA LEU A 151 -16.38 -11.74 -8.53
C LEU A 151 -15.67 -13.05 -8.18
N SER A 152 -15.33 -13.24 -6.91
CA SER A 152 -14.66 -14.47 -6.45
C SER A 152 -15.60 -15.67 -6.49
N MET A 153 -16.91 -15.46 -6.27
CA MET A 153 -17.90 -16.52 -6.36
C MET A 153 -18.05 -17.03 -7.79
N ASP A 154 -18.01 -16.16 -8.80
CA ASP A 154 -17.99 -16.58 -10.21
C ASP A 154 -16.79 -17.48 -10.53
N ILE A 155 -15.60 -17.12 -10.02
CA ILE A 155 -14.36 -17.87 -10.26
C ILE A 155 -14.37 -19.21 -9.51
N CYS A 156 -14.85 -19.22 -8.27
CA CYS A 156 -14.75 -20.39 -7.39
C CYS A 156 -16.01 -21.25 -7.33
N TRP A 157 -17.04 -20.95 -8.13
CA TRP A 157 -18.35 -21.60 -8.06
C TRP A 157 -18.28 -23.13 -8.08
N VAL A 158 -17.47 -23.71 -8.98
CA VAL A 158 -17.30 -25.16 -9.11
C VAL A 158 -16.86 -25.82 -7.80
N TRP A 159 -16.01 -25.14 -7.03
CA TRP A 159 -15.53 -25.63 -5.73
C TRP A 159 -16.60 -25.50 -4.66
N VAL A 160 -17.33 -24.38 -4.65
CA VAL A 160 -18.44 -24.16 -3.72
C VAL A 160 -19.55 -25.18 -3.94
N GLU A 161 -19.88 -25.49 -5.19
CA GLU A 161 -20.88 -26.49 -5.54
C GLU A 161 -20.49 -27.89 -5.04
N LYS A 162 -19.24 -28.30 -5.24
CA LYS A 162 -18.71 -29.56 -4.69
C LYS A 162 -18.81 -29.58 -3.17
N LEU A 163 -18.45 -28.48 -2.52
CA LEU A 163 -18.47 -28.37 -1.07
C LEU A 163 -19.91 -28.45 -0.53
N MET A 164 -20.88 -27.80 -1.18
CA MET A 164 -22.30 -27.88 -0.85
C MET A 164 -22.84 -29.32 -0.96
N LYS A 165 -22.39 -30.10 -1.95
CA LYS A 165 -22.74 -31.52 -2.10
C LYS A 165 -22.18 -32.40 -0.98
N THR A 166 -20.97 -32.09 -0.49
CA THR A 166 -20.35 -32.84 0.62
C THR A 166 -20.90 -32.47 1.99
N ALA A 167 -21.30 -31.22 2.21
CA ALA A 167 -21.76 -30.69 3.49
C ALA A 167 -23.26 -30.35 3.47
N ILE A 168 -24.09 -31.36 3.23
CA ILE A 168 -25.56 -31.20 3.05
C ILE A 168 -26.21 -30.55 4.28
N ASN A 169 -25.74 -30.87 5.48
CA ASN A 169 -26.22 -30.27 6.74
C ASN A 169 -25.99 -28.74 6.82
N LYS A 170 -25.11 -28.19 5.99
CA LYS A 170 -24.83 -26.74 5.89
C LYS A 170 -25.49 -26.08 4.68
N LEU A 171 -26.14 -26.84 3.80
CA LEU A 171 -26.80 -26.35 2.59
C LEU A 171 -27.75 -25.14 2.83
N PRO A 172 -28.58 -25.12 3.89
CA PRO A 172 -29.46 -23.96 4.14
C PRO A 172 -28.71 -22.66 4.44
N PHE A 173 -27.46 -22.73 4.92
CA PHE A 173 -26.62 -21.54 5.16
C PHE A 173 -25.99 -21.05 3.85
N TYR A 174 -25.54 -21.98 2.99
CA TYR A 174 -25.03 -21.64 1.66
C TYR A 174 -26.10 -20.95 0.81
N LEU A 175 -27.32 -21.49 0.77
CA LEU A 175 -28.43 -20.91 0.01
C LEU A 175 -28.78 -19.49 0.49
N ARG A 176 -28.78 -19.24 1.80
CA ARG A 176 -28.97 -17.88 2.35
C ARG A 176 -27.87 -16.92 1.90
N GLY A 177 -26.62 -17.38 1.88
CA GLY A 177 -25.48 -16.60 1.36
C GLY A 177 -25.63 -16.27 -0.11
N LEU A 178 -26.08 -17.23 -0.94
CA LEU A 178 -26.32 -17.01 -2.36
C LEU A 178 -27.45 -16.02 -2.62
N GLN A 179 -28.57 -16.15 -1.91
CA GLN A 179 -29.68 -15.18 -1.99
C GLN A 179 -29.25 -13.77 -1.57
N ALA A 180 -28.42 -13.66 -0.53
CA ALA A 180 -27.86 -12.36 -0.13
C ALA A 180 -26.95 -11.79 -1.22
N MET A 181 -26.10 -12.61 -1.83
CA MET A 181 -25.22 -12.22 -2.92
C MET A 181 -26.01 -11.74 -4.15
N GLU A 182 -27.02 -12.48 -4.60
CA GLU A 182 -27.88 -12.10 -5.72
C GLU A 182 -28.58 -10.77 -5.48
N ARG A 183 -29.11 -10.55 -4.27
CA ARG A 183 -29.73 -9.27 -3.88
C ARG A 183 -28.73 -8.12 -3.89
N ILE A 184 -27.49 -8.36 -3.47
CA ILE A 184 -26.41 -7.36 -3.52
C ILE A 184 -26.04 -7.08 -4.97
N GLN A 185 -25.95 -8.10 -5.82
CA GLN A 185 -25.63 -7.94 -7.24
C GLN A 185 -26.71 -7.13 -7.97
N SER A 186 -27.99 -7.33 -7.66
CA SER A 186 -29.10 -6.61 -8.33
C SER A 186 -29.15 -5.11 -8.02
N ILE A 187 -28.57 -4.67 -6.90
CA ILE A 187 -28.57 -3.24 -6.50
C ILE A 187 -27.29 -2.50 -6.88
N THR A 188 -26.23 -3.25 -7.19
CA THR A 188 -24.86 -2.74 -7.31
C THR A 188 -24.61 -2.21 -8.70
#